data_AF-A0A954U787-F1
#
_entry.id   AF-A0A954U787-F1
#
_cell.length_a   1.000
_cell.length_b   1.000
_cell.length_c   1.000
_cell.angle_alpha   90.00
_cell.angle_beta   90.00
_cell.angle_gamma   90.00
#
_symmetry.space_group_name_H-M   'P 1'
#
loop_
_entity.id
_entity.type
_entity.pdbx_description
1 polymer ?
#
loop_
_entity_poly.entity_id
_entity_poly.type
_entity_poly.pdbx_seq_one_letter_code
_entity_poly.pdbx_strand_id
1 'polypeptide(L)'
;TALSGAYYRLDDLQTNPAARPFQLSLAKDQAVAESSGSTTWFTPAAHAPTLAPDTRLIPAEQAEAFERQRWNNIGEKLAEGFAKTFRKLGIPVTMAAIVGVCLLESGAAARIVSAIMSLLGPRGTAPALTISGFLLGIPVFFDNVFYLLLPLAKAVGRQHPTRYLAAVMSIIVGATMAHSLVPPTPGPLLVAAAMNINLGMMMLGGLVIGGLAASVGLSYGLLCSRWWPLAVEPSSASHPSSVNADATPNTRERTTAVSAPNVEPEHHIPFGLALLPIAVPICLLGAAAISKSLPVEIADTPAVQLAQKWLASIDDPGLIFIATALLAIVLLRAYSNARIVQRSVARGISDAGTIVLLTCSGGAFGAALQQLDLATAIAGRFTTLTTPWGLLLTAFVLTALIRFAQGSATVAMITSVAIIAPLAESLPLPFHPLYLALAIGCGSKPLPWMNDSGFWQVATMTGMSTTQTLKTFSVALTLMGLSGFVFTLLGAWLVPLV
;
A
#
# COMPACT_ATOMS: atom_id res chain seq x y z
N THR A 1 10.82 19.87 52.89
CA THR A 1 10.18 18.78 53.65
C THR A 1 11.00 17.53 53.45
N ALA A 2 11.15 16.68 54.47
CA ALA A 2 11.76 15.35 54.27
C ALA A 2 10.99 14.61 53.16
N LEU A 3 11.67 13.87 52.30
CA LEU A 3 11.00 13.03 51.29
C LEU A 3 10.42 11.84 52.01
N SER A 4 9.15 11.94 52.39
CA SER A 4 8.40 10.91 53.10
C SER A 4 7.19 10.55 52.26
N GLY A 5 7.10 9.30 51.80
CA GLY A 5 5.97 8.82 51.02
C GLY A 5 6.28 7.60 50.17
N ALA A 6 5.32 7.23 49.33
CA ALA A 6 5.45 6.14 48.36
C ALA A 6 6.15 6.65 47.08
N TYR A 7 7.20 5.95 46.65
CA TYR A 7 7.98 6.28 45.45
C TYR A 7 8.17 5.05 44.57
N TYR A 8 8.37 5.29 43.29
CA TYR A 8 8.87 4.30 42.33
C TYR A 8 10.30 4.61 41.95
N ARG A 9 11.10 3.57 41.68
CA ARG A 9 12.32 3.74 40.89
C ARG A 9 11.91 3.84 39.43
N LEU A 10 12.44 4.83 38.73
CA LEU A 10 12.10 5.05 37.32
C LEU A 10 12.46 3.83 36.47
N ASP A 11 13.62 3.22 36.72
CA ASP A 11 14.10 2.05 35.99
C ASP A 11 13.17 0.84 36.18
N ASP A 12 12.59 0.69 37.38
CA ASP A 12 11.64 -0.37 37.68
C ASP A 12 10.32 -0.16 36.93
N LEU A 13 9.83 1.09 36.82
CA LEU A 13 8.64 1.41 36.02
C LEU A 13 8.89 1.22 34.51
N GLN A 14 10.10 1.49 34.03
CA GLN A 14 10.47 1.31 32.61
C GLN A 14 10.60 -0.16 32.23
N THR A 15 11.00 -1.03 33.16
CA THR A 15 11.26 -2.45 32.91
C THR A 15 10.14 -3.37 33.35
N ASN A 16 9.35 -2.98 34.34
CA ASN A 16 8.27 -3.76 34.92
C ASN A 16 7.04 -2.89 35.21
N PRO A 17 6.00 -2.91 34.36
CA PRO A 17 4.76 -2.15 34.59
C PRO A 17 3.95 -2.63 35.81
N ALA A 18 4.31 -3.78 36.42
CA ALA A 18 3.72 -4.25 37.67
C ALA A 18 4.59 -3.91 38.91
N ALA A 19 5.58 -3.03 38.76
CA ALA A 19 6.36 -2.52 39.87
C ALA A 19 5.42 -1.97 40.96
N ARG A 20 5.76 -2.21 42.22
CA ARG A 20 5.02 -1.68 43.37
C ARG A 20 5.79 -0.51 43.95
N PRO A 21 5.09 0.55 44.40
CA PRO A 21 5.77 1.65 45.03
C PRO A 21 6.33 1.17 46.37
N PHE A 22 7.47 1.71 46.76
CA PHE A 22 8.08 1.45 48.06
C PHE A 22 8.03 2.73 48.91
N GLN A 23 7.92 2.54 50.21
CA GLN A 23 7.94 3.66 51.15
C GLN A 23 9.38 4.14 51.31
N LEU A 24 9.59 5.44 51.12
CA LEU A 24 10.88 6.09 51.28
C LEU A 24 10.74 7.24 52.28
N SER A 25 11.73 7.31 53.18
CA SER A 25 11.91 8.42 54.12
C SER A 25 13.37 8.87 54.04
N LEU A 26 13.62 10.00 53.39
CA LEU A 26 14.95 10.63 53.30
C LEU A 26 14.92 12.03 53.90
N ALA A 27 16.01 12.38 54.58
CA ALA A 27 16.21 13.74 55.08
C ALA A 27 16.43 14.73 53.92
N LYS A 28 16.20 16.02 54.18
CA LYS A 28 16.15 17.09 53.14
C LYS A 28 17.50 17.27 52.40
N ASP A 29 18.59 16.87 53.03
CA ASP A 29 19.97 16.92 52.56
C ASP A 29 20.41 15.65 51.81
N GLN A 30 19.57 14.61 51.79
CA GLN A 30 19.91 13.30 51.23
C GLN A 30 19.38 13.06 49.81
N ALA A 31 18.74 14.04 49.19
CA ALA A 31 18.28 13.95 47.81
C ALA A 31 18.18 15.34 47.14
N VAL A 32 18.48 15.39 45.85
CA VAL A 32 18.33 16.58 45.01
C VAL A 32 17.02 16.44 44.24
N ALA A 33 16.22 17.51 44.23
CA ALA A 33 14.97 17.57 43.50
C ALA A 33 15.20 18.30 42.16
N GLU A 34 14.81 17.66 41.06
CA GLU A 34 14.79 18.27 39.73
C GLU A 34 13.36 18.28 39.20
N SER A 35 12.81 19.45 38.90
CA SER A 35 11.45 19.57 38.34
C SER A 35 11.51 19.85 36.84
N SER A 36 10.74 19.09 36.06
CA SER A 36 10.51 19.35 34.64
C SER A 36 9.01 19.28 34.35
N GLY A 37 8.39 20.44 34.09
CA GLY A 37 6.93 20.53 33.91
C GLY A 37 6.15 20.22 35.19
N SER A 38 5.18 19.32 35.13
CA SER A 38 4.40 18.86 36.29
C SER A 38 5.04 17.70 37.07
N THR A 39 6.22 17.22 36.64
CA THR A 39 6.88 16.06 37.23
C THR A 39 8.11 16.49 38.05
N THR A 40 8.21 15.99 39.28
CA THR A 40 9.35 16.22 40.17
C THR A 40 10.14 14.93 40.35
N TRP A 41 11.40 14.96 39.95
CA TRP A 41 12.36 13.87 40.06
C TRP A 41 13.19 14.05 41.32
N PHE A 42 13.56 12.94 41.96
CA PHE A 42 14.51 12.96 43.07
C PHE A 42 15.68 12.02 42.79
N THR A 43 16.90 12.54 42.97
CA THR A 43 18.14 11.78 42.90
C THR A 43 18.78 11.72 44.30
N PRO A 44 19.05 10.53 44.85
CA PRO A 44 19.72 10.39 46.14
C PRO A 44 21.10 11.05 46.12
N ALA A 45 21.44 11.80 47.18
CA ALA A 45 22.79 12.30 47.36
C ALA A 45 23.76 11.14 47.63
N ALA A 46 25.04 11.29 47.26
CA ALA A 46 26.06 10.22 47.33
C ALA A 46 26.26 9.58 48.72
N HIS A 47 25.70 10.18 49.79
CA HIS A 47 25.82 9.72 51.18
C HIS A 47 24.52 9.10 51.72
N ALA A 48 23.51 8.88 50.86
CA ALA A 48 22.26 8.22 51.25
C ALA A 48 22.49 6.71 51.48
N PRO A 49 22.16 6.15 52.65
CA PRO A 49 22.59 4.80 53.03
C PRO A 49 21.84 3.63 52.36
N THR A 50 20.82 3.91 51.53
CA THR A 50 19.85 2.88 51.08
C THR A 50 19.57 2.84 49.57
N LEU A 51 20.11 3.77 48.77
CA LEU A 51 19.85 3.84 47.33
C LEU A 51 21.12 4.19 46.56
N ALA A 52 21.27 3.66 45.35
CA ALA A 52 22.41 4.00 44.49
C ALA A 52 22.34 5.48 44.07
N PRO A 53 23.48 6.19 43.94
CA PRO A 53 23.52 7.65 43.70
C PRO A 53 22.74 8.10 42.46
N ASP A 54 22.65 7.26 41.43
CA ASP A 54 22.00 7.60 40.15
C ASP A 54 20.52 7.14 40.06
N THR A 55 19.95 6.61 41.14
CA THR A 55 18.58 6.09 41.13
C THR A 55 17.58 7.24 41.01
N ARG A 56 16.91 7.38 39.86
CA ARG A 56 15.84 8.38 39.70
C ARG A 56 14.55 7.90 40.34
N LEU A 57 13.97 8.74 41.20
CA LEU A 57 12.73 8.45 41.94
C LEU A 57 11.59 9.35 41.47
N ILE A 58 10.41 8.77 41.31
CA ILE A 58 9.15 9.48 41.07
C ILE A 58 8.18 9.24 42.25
N PRO A 59 7.49 10.29 42.76
CA PRO A 59 6.39 10.11 43.71
C PRO A 59 5.26 9.25 43.13
N ALA A 60 4.78 8.25 43.88
CA ALA A 60 3.77 7.31 43.42
C ALA A 60 2.48 7.99 42.94
N GLU A 61 2.06 9.07 43.61
CA GLU A 61 0.90 9.86 43.19
C GLU A 61 1.07 10.49 41.80
N GLN A 62 2.27 10.98 41.48
CA GLN A 62 2.56 11.53 40.15
C GLN A 62 2.67 10.43 39.08
N ALA A 63 3.27 9.29 39.41
CA ALA A 63 3.35 8.14 38.51
C ALA A 63 1.95 7.57 38.19
N GLU A 64 1.12 7.36 39.21
CA GLU A 64 -0.24 6.86 39.06
C GLU A 64 -1.14 7.88 38.34
N ALA A 65 -0.97 9.19 38.61
CA ALA A 65 -1.68 10.23 37.87
C ALA A 65 -1.29 10.22 36.39
N PHE A 66 -0.01 10.07 36.07
CA PHE A 66 0.49 9.95 34.71
C PHE A 66 -0.07 8.70 34.00
N GLU A 67 -0.11 7.54 34.67
CA GLU A 67 -0.72 6.33 34.11
C GLU A 67 -2.22 6.48 33.88
N ARG A 68 -2.97 7.03 34.85
CA ARG A 68 -4.41 7.30 34.68
C ARG A 68 -4.65 8.26 33.51
N GLN A 69 -3.83 9.29 33.36
CA GLN A 69 -3.95 10.27 32.28
C GLN A 69 -3.58 9.69 30.91
N ARG A 70 -2.65 8.73 30.86
CA ARG A 70 -2.27 8.01 29.62
C ARG A 70 -3.45 7.26 29.00
N TRP A 71 -4.27 6.61 29.83
CA TRP A 71 -5.40 5.80 29.36
C TRP A 71 -6.69 6.60 29.15
N ASN A 72 -6.89 7.71 29.88
CA ASN A 72 -8.11 8.51 29.79
C ASN A 72 -8.37 9.12 28.41
N ASN A 73 -7.32 9.37 27.61
CA ASN A 73 -7.45 10.04 26.32
C ASN A 73 -7.25 9.11 25.11
N ILE A 74 -7.19 7.78 25.31
CA ILE A 74 -6.85 6.87 24.20
C ILE A 74 -7.94 6.85 23.12
N GLY A 75 -9.22 6.89 23.51
CA GLY A 75 -10.34 6.95 22.57
C GLY A 75 -10.33 8.22 21.73
N GLU A 76 -10.03 9.37 22.34
CA GLU A 76 -9.91 10.65 21.65
C GLU A 76 -8.73 10.65 20.67
N LYS A 77 -7.53 10.21 21.09
CA LYS A 77 -6.37 10.12 20.19
C LYS A 77 -6.58 9.14 19.03
N LEU A 78 -7.28 8.02 19.27
CA LEU A 78 -7.67 7.09 18.21
C LEU A 78 -8.60 7.78 17.20
N ALA A 79 -9.62 8.49 17.68
CA ALA A 79 -10.56 9.23 16.84
C ALA A 79 -9.87 10.36 16.06
N GLU A 80 -8.94 11.08 16.68
CA GLU A 80 -8.11 12.10 16.02
C GLU A 80 -7.24 11.50 14.91
N GLY A 81 -6.56 10.37 15.18
CA GLY A 81 -5.74 9.67 14.19
C GLY A 81 -6.58 9.19 13.00
N PHE A 82 -7.77 8.66 13.27
CA PHE A 82 -8.75 8.30 12.25
C PHE A 82 -9.17 9.53 11.42
N ALA A 83 -9.60 10.61 12.08
CA ALA A 83 -10.11 11.82 11.43
C ALA A 83 -9.04 12.54 10.61
N LYS A 84 -7.80 12.62 11.11
CA LYS A 84 -6.64 13.19 10.39
C LYS A 84 -6.38 12.44 9.09
N THR A 85 -6.49 11.12 9.13
CA THR A 85 -6.30 10.26 7.95
C THR A 85 -7.45 10.43 6.96
N PHE A 86 -8.70 10.43 7.44
CA PHE A 86 -9.89 10.66 6.62
C PHE A 86 -9.85 12.02 5.91
N ARG A 87 -9.48 13.09 6.62
CA ARG A 87 -9.37 14.45 6.07
C ARG A 87 -8.37 14.51 4.91
N LYS A 88 -7.24 13.81 5.02
CA LYS A 88 -6.21 13.80 3.98
C LYS A 88 -6.58 12.92 2.78
N LEU A 89 -7.23 11.77 3.00
CA LEU A 89 -7.31 10.70 1.99
C LEU A 89 -8.72 10.29 1.58
N GLY A 90 -9.76 10.61 2.35
CA GLY A 90 -11.12 10.13 2.12
C GLY A 90 -11.65 10.53 0.74
N ILE A 91 -11.44 11.79 0.33
CA ILE A 91 -11.83 12.29 -0.99
C ILE A 91 -11.01 11.62 -2.12
N PRO A 92 -9.66 11.68 -2.13
CA PRO A 92 -8.85 11.03 -3.16
C PRO A 92 -9.21 9.55 -3.39
N VAL A 93 -9.35 8.77 -2.32
CA VAL A 93 -9.67 7.34 -2.39
C VAL A 93 -11.05 7.11 -3.01
N THR A 94 -12.05 7.84 -2.53
CA THR A 94 -13.43 7.66 -3.00
C THR A 94 -13.56 7.99 -4.48
N MET A 95 -12.93 9.10 -4.89
CA MET A 95 -12.92 9.52 -6.29
C MET A 95 -12.12 8.53 -7.16
N ALA A 96 -10.98 8.02 -6.68
CA ALA A 96 -10.21 7.01 -7.38
C ALA A 96 -11.00 5.70 -7.61
N ALA A 97 -11.76 5.24 -6.61
CA ALA A 97 -12.61 4.07 -6.75
C ALA A 97 -13.71 4.28 -7.81
N ILE A 98 -14.35 5.46 -7.83
CA ILE A 98 -15.30 5.84 -8.87
C ILE A 98 -14.63 5.84 -10.26
N VAL A 99 -13.43 6.41 -10.38
CA VAL A 99 -12.64 6.38 -11.62
C VAL A 99 -12.42 4.95 -12.09
N GLY A 100 -12.00 4.05 -11.20
CA GLY A 100 -11.76 2.64 -11.52
C GLY A 100 -13.02 1.94 -12.05
N VAL A 101 -14.16 2.12 -11.39
CA VAL A 101 -15.45 1.54 -11.85
C VAL A 101 -15.88 2.14 -13.18
N CYS A 102 -15.80 3.47 -13.36
CA CYS A 102 -16.16 4.11 -14.63
C CYS A 102 -15.27 3.64 -15.79
N LEU A 103 -13.98 3.42 -15.53
CA LEU A 103 -13.03 2.95 -16.54
C LEU A 103 -13.32 1.51 -17.00
N LEU A 104 -13.82 0.65 -16.10
CA LEU A 104 -14.28 -0.70 -16.44
C LEU A 104 -15.60 -0.67 -17.23
N GLU A 105 -16.60 0.04 -16.72
CA GLU A 105 -17.97 0.05 -17.27
C GLU A 105 -18.05 0.78 -18.62
N SER A 106 -17.17 1.76 -18.87
CA SER A 106 -17.09 2.48 -20.15
C SER A 106 -16.41 1.67 -21.26
N GLY A 107 -15.78 0.53 -20.95
CA GLY A 107 -14.96 -0.22 -21.90
C GLY A 107 -13.59 0.41 -22.18
N ALA A 108 -13.24 1.52 -21.52
CA ALA A 108 -11.93 2.16 -21.64
C ALA A 108 -10.78 1.21 -21.26
N ALA A 109 -10.98 0.37 -20.23
CA ALA A 109 -10.02 -0.65 -19.83
C ALA A 109 -9.70 -1.63 -20.98
N ALA A 110 -10.73 -2.15 -21.64
CA ALA A 110 -10.59 -3.06 -22.77
C ALA A 110 -9.92 -2.38 -23.97
N ARG A 111 -10.23 -1.10 -24.21
CA ARG A 111 -9.57 -0.30 -25.25
C ARG A 111 -8.08 -0.15 -25.02
N ILE A 112 -7.65 0.14 -23.78
CA ILE A 112 -6.24 0.27 -23.40
C ILE A 112 -5.50 -1.02 -23.73
N VAL A 113 -6.06 -2.16 -23.31
CA VAL A 113 -5.47 -3.49 -23.55
C VAL A 113 -5.33 -3.76 -25.03
N SER A 114 -6.40 -3.53 -25.81
CA SER A 114 -6.40 -3.72 -27.26
C SER A 114 -5.38 -2.81 -27.97
N ALA A 115 -5.26 -1.54 -27.55
CA ALA A 115 -4.27 -0.61 -28.09
C ALA A 115 -2.83 -1.11 -27.86
N ILE A 116 -2.50 -1.49 -26.62
CA ILE A 116 -1.17 -1.97 -26.26
C ILE A 116 -0.86 -3.29 -27.00
N MET A 117 -1.83 -4.20 -27.08
CA MET A 117 -1.72 -5.44 -27.85
C MET A 117 -1.46 -5.17 -29.35
N SER A 118 -2.14 -4.17 -29.93
CA SER A 118 -1.93 -3.80 -31.34
C SER A 118 -0.55 -3.17 -31.59
N LEU A 119 -0.03 -2.43 -30.62
CA LEU A 119 1.27 -1.75 -30.72
C LEU A 119 2.44 -2.74 -30.62
N LEU A 120 2.37 -3.69 -29.69
CA LEU A 120 3.44 -4.69 -29.49
C LEU A 120 3.32 -5.90 -30.44
N GLY A 121 2.16 -6.06 -31.10
CA GLY A 121 1.89 -7.10 -32.08
C GLY A 121 1.80 -8.53 -31.50
N PRO A 122 1.68 -9.55 -32.38
CA PRO A 122 1.40 -10.94 -31.97
C PRO A 122 2.51 -11.60 -31.13
N ARG A 123 3.75 -11.11 -31.25
CA ARG A 123 4.90 -11.63 -30.48
C ARG A 123 5.00 -10.99 -29.08
N GLY A 124 4.32 -9.87 -28.86
CA GLY A 124 4.40 -9.08 -27.64
C GLY A 124 3.25 -9.27 -26.65
N THR A 125 2.52 -10.38 -26.70
CA THR A 125 1.35 -10.63 -25.83
C THR A 125 1.69 -10.54 -24.34
N ALA A 126 2.78 -11.18 -23.90
CA ALA A 126 3.17 -11.18 -22.50
C ALA A 126 3.51 -9.77 -21.97
N PRO A 127 4.44 -9.00 -22.59
CA PRO A 127 4.69 -7.63 -22.16
C PRO A 127 3.47 -6.73 -22.30
N ALA A 128 2.62 -6.91 -23.33
CA ALA A 128 1.38 -6.15 -23.47
C ALA A 128 0.41 -6.38 -22.32
N LEU A 129 0.24 -7.63 -21.87
CA LEU A 129 -0.58 -7.98 -20.71
C LEU A 129 0.01 -7.45 -19.40
N THR A 130 1.34 -7.46 -19.25
CA THR A 130 2.00 -6.89 -18.07
C THR A 130 1.84 -5.38 -18.01
N ILE A 131 2.08 -4.65 -19.09
CA ILE A 131 1.91 -3.19 -19.13
C ILE A 131 0.43 -2.84 -18.91
N SER A 132 -0.49 -3.56 -19.55
CA SER A 132 -1.93 -3.33 -19.37
C SER A 132 -2.36 -3.60 -17.93
N GLY A 133 -1.92 -4.71 -17.34
CA GLY A 133 -2.20 -5.05 -15.95
C GLY A 133 -1.62 -4.01 -14.99
N PHE A 134 -0.40 -3.53 -15.24
CA PHE A 134 0.24 -2.50 -14.43
C PHE A 134 -0.52 -1.17 -14.49
N LEU A 135 -0.85 -0.68 -15.69
CA LEU A 135 -1.57 0.59 -15.85
C LEU A 135 -2.99 0.52 -15.27
N LEU A 136 -3.73 -0.55 -15.57
CA LEU A 136 -5.09 -0.72 -15.06
C LEU A 136 -5.10 -0.96 -13.55
N GLY A 137 -4.07 -1.61 -13.00
CA GLY A 137 -3.91 -1.88 -11.57
C GLY A 137 -3.71 -0.64 -10.70
N ILE A 138 -3.45 0.53 -11.29
CA ILE A 138 -3.31 1.80 -10.55
C ILE A 138 -4.66 2.25 -10.00
N PRO A 139 -5.69 2.56 -10.82
CA PRO A 139 -7.01 2.95 -10.31
C PRO A 139 -7.95 1.77 -10.02
N VAL A 140 -7.71 0.60 -10.62
CA VAL A 140 -8.59 -0.56 -10.48
C VAL A 140 -7.93 -1.61 -9.59
N PHE A 141 -8.70 -2.17 -8.66
CA PHE A 141 -8.26 -3.26 -7.79
C PHE A 141 -7.76 -4.47 -8.59
N PHE A 142 -6.74 -5.14 -8.05
CA PHE A 142 -6.11 -6.31 -8.65
C PHE A 142 -7.15 -7.33 -9.12
N ASP A 143 -8.11 -7.64 -8.26
CA ASP A 143 -9.22 -8.57 -8.47
C ASP A 143 -10.01 -8.28 -9.75
N ASN A 144 -10.40 -7.00 -9.91
CA ASN A 144 -11.19 -6.53 -11.04
C ASN A 144 -10.35 -6.50 -12.33
N VAL A 145 -9.08 -6.09 -12.25
CA VAL A 145 -8.15 -6.12 -13.39
C VAL A 145 -7.89 -7.56 -13.84
N PHE A 146 -7.64 -8.45 -12.88
CA PHE A 146 -7.37 -9.85 -13.15
C PHE A 146 -8.59 -10.52 -13.80
N TYR A 147 -9.79 -10.27 -13.27
CA TYR A 147 -11.04 -10.76 -13.85
C TYR A 147 -11.27 -10.23 -15.27
N LEU A 148 -11.00 -8.95 -15.51
CA LEU A 148 -11.12 -8.34 -16.84
C LEU A 148 -10.16 -8.97 -17.87
N LEU A 149 -8.91 -9.22 -17.49
CA LEU A 149 -7.86 -9.67 -18.40
C LEU A 149 -7.78 -11.19 -18.53
N LEU A 150 -8.34 -11.95 -17.59
CA LEU A 150 -8.33 -13.40 -17.60
C LEU A 150 -9.00 -14.02 -18.84
N PRO A 151 -10.15 -13.54 -19.35
CA PRO A 151 -10.72 -14.02 -20.61
C PRO A 151 -9.74 -13.91 -21.78
N LEU A 152 -8.94 -12.83 -21.82
CA LEU A 152 -7.92 -12.63 -22.84
C LEU A 152 -6.77 -13.63 -22.68
N ALA A 153 -6.32 -13.88 -21.45
CA ALA A 153 -5.33 -14.94 -21.19
C ALA A 153 -5.85 -16.33 -21.59
N LYS A 154 -7.13 -16.64 -21.30
CA LYS A 154 -7.77 -17.89 -21.75
C LYS A 154 -7.88 -17.98 -23.26
N ALA A 155 -8.17 -16.89 -23.96
CA ALA A 155 -8.18 -16.84 -25.43
C ALA A 155 -6.79 -17.15 -26.01
N VAL A 156 -5.73 -16.57 -25.44
CA VAL A 156 -4.33 -16.90 -25.80
C VAL A 156 -4.04 -18.37 -25.54
N GLY A 157 -4.47 -18.91 -24.40
CA GLY A 157 -4.30 -20.32 -24.06
C GLY A 157 -5.04 -21.29 -24.99
N ARG A 158 -6.21 -20.91 -25.51
CA ARG A 158 -6.95 -21.74 -26.48
C ARG A 158 -6.25 -21.84 -27.83
N GLN A 159 -5.62 -20.75 -28.28
CA GLN A 159 -4.84 -20.73 -29.52
C GLN A 159 -3.45 -21.34 -29.33
N HIS A 160 -2.86 -21.10 -28.16
CA HIS A 160 -1.50 -21.51 -27.80
C HIS A 160 -1.48 -22.03 -26.35
N PRO A 161 -1.78 -23.33 -26.12
CA PRO A 161 -1.86 -23.91 -24.78
C PRO A 161 -0.60 -23.72 -23.94
N THR A 162 0.58 -23.77 -24.58
CA THR A 162 1.88 -23.56 -23.92
C THR A 162 2.10 -22.13 -23.42
N ARG A 163 1.29 -21.15 -23.84
CA ARG A 163 1.42 -19.74 -23.47
C ARG A 163 0.36 -19.27 -22.47
N TYR A 164 -0.55 -20.14 -22.04
CA TYR A 164 -1.59 -19.77 -21.09
C TYR A 164 -1.02 -19.29 -19.75
N LEU A 165 -0.12 -20.08 -19.14
CA LEU A 165 0.52 -19.69 -17.88
C LEU A 165 1.31 -18.40 -18.02
N ALA A 166 2.04 -18.22 -19.12
CA ALA A 166 2.77 -16.97 -19.39
C ALA A 166 1.82 -15.77 -19.43
N ALA A 167 0.67 -15.88 -20.10
CA ALA A 167 -0.33 -14.81 -20.18
C ALA A 167 -0.93 -14.49 -18.80
N VAL A 168 -1.31 -15.51 -18.03
CA VAL A 168 -1.83 -15.37 -16.67
C VAL A 168 -0.80 -14.69 -15.76
N MET A 169 0.44 -15.18 -15.76
CA MET A 169 1.52 -14.60 -14.96
C MET A 169 1.81 -13.16 -15.38
N SER A 170 1.77 -12.86 -16.68
CA SER A 170 1.99 -11.50 -17.20
C SER A 170 0.99 -10.49 -16.61
N ILE A 171 -0.28 -10.88 -16.52
CA ILE A 171 -1.32 -10.04 -15.90
C ILE A 171 -1.02 -9.85 -14.41
N ILE A 172 -0.75 -10.95 -13.70
CA ILE A 172 -0.51 -10.95 -12.25
C ILE A 172 0.64 -10.05 -11.89
N VAL A 173 1.79 -10.20 -12.55
CA VAL A 173 3.00 -9.47 -12.17
C VAL A 173 2.87 -7.96 -12.38
N GLY A 174 2.18 -7.54 -13.45
CA GLY A 174 1.89 -6.13 -13.71
C GLY A 174 0.91 -5.55 -12.68
N ALA A 175 -0.27 -6.16 -12.58
CA ALA A 175 -1.36 -5.64 -11.75
C ALA A 175 -1.00 -5.63 -10.26
N THR A 176 -0.32 -6.69 -9.77
CA THR A 176 0.05 -6.74 -8.35
C THR A 176 1.09 -5.68 -7.98
N MET A 177 2.09 -5.38 -8.81
CA MET A 177 3.09 -4.36 -8.45
C MET A 177 2.52 -2.97 -8.41
N ALA A 178 1.72 -2.59 -9.42
CA ALA A 178 1.02 -1.32 -9.40
C ALA A 178 0.19 -1.19 -8.11
N HIS A 179 -0.54 -2.25 -7.75
CA HIS A 179 -1.41 -2.25 -6.57
C HIS A 179 -0.68 -1.99 -5.24
N SER A 180 0.58 -2.42 -5.11
CA SER A 180 1.36 -2.29 -3.86
C SER A 180 2.40 -1.18 -3.85
N LEU A 181 2.57 -0.43 -4.94
CA LEU A 181 3.57 0.65 -5.00
C LEU A 181 3.03 1.99 -5.49
N VAL A 182 1.95 1.99 -6.27
CA VAL A 182 1.43 3.20 -6.91
C VAL A 182 0.09 3.59 -6.29
N PRO A 183 0.01 4.70 -5.55
CA PRO A 183 -1.27 5.27 -5.13
C PRO A 183 -2.17 5.56 -6.35
N PRO A 184 -3.51 5.47 -6.23
CA PRO A 184 -4.34 5.72 -5.05
C PRO A 184 -4.72 4.49 -4.22
N THR A 185 -4.11 3.32 -4.44
CA THR A 185 -4.46 2.11 -3.67
C THR A 185 -4.20 2.30 -2.16
N PRO A 186 -5.06 1.73 -1.29
CA PRO A 186 -5.07 2.05 0.15
C PRO A 186 -3.72 1.87 0.85
N GLY A 187 -2.99 0.80 0.55
CA GLY A 187 -1.71 0.51 1.18
C GLY A 187 -0.66 1.60 0.89
N PRO A 188 -0.22 1.76 -0.37
CA PRO A 188 0.72 2.81 -0.79
C PRO A 188 0.29 4.21 -0.38
N LEU A 189 -1.02 4.49 -0.47
CA LEU A 189 -1.57 5.78 -0.09
C LEU A 189 -1.44 6.06 1.41
N LEU A 190 -1.76 5.09 2.27
CA LEU A 190 -1.55 5.26 3.72
C LEU A 190 -0.07 5.41 4.04
N VAL A 191 0.79 4.59 3.43
CA VAL A 191 2.24 4.64 3.68
C VAL A 191 2.79 6.02 3.34
N ALA A 192 2.38 6.60 2.20
CA ALA A 192 2.75 7.96 1.82
C ALA A 192 2.24 9.00 2.82
N ALA A 193 0.97 8.88 3.25
CA ALA A 193 0.38 9.82 4.20
C ALA A 193 0.99 9.76 5.60
N ALA A 194 1.32 8.56 6.08
CA ALA A 194 1.92 8.33 7.39
C ALA A 194 3.35 8.85 7.47
N MET A 195 4.11 8.78 6.37
CA MET A 195 5.47 9.32 6.28
C MET A 195 5.53 10.74 5.68
N ASN A 196 4.38 11.41 5.54
CA ASN A 196 4.24 12.76 4.97
C ASN A 196 4.93 12.94 3.60
N ILE A 197 4.93 11.89 2.77
CA ILE A 197 5.49 11.92 1.42
C ILE A 197 4.48 12.56 0.47
N ASN A 198 4.95 13.45 -0.40
CA ASN A 198 4.10 14.00 -1.46
C ASN A 198 3.55 12.89 -2.36
N LEU A 199 2.25 12.92 -2.64
CA LEU A 199 1.56 11.85 -3.36
C LEU A 199 2.12 11.64 -4.78
N GLY A 200 2.47 12.71 -5.49
CA GLY A 200 3.08 12.63 -6.82
C GLY A 200 4.45 11.97 -6.80
N MET A 201 5.28 12.26 -5.80
CA MET A 201 6.57 11.59 -5.60
C MET A 201 6.38 10.09 -5.37
N MET A 202 5.39 9.70 -4.55
CA MET A 202 5.06 8.29 -4.34
C MET A 202 4.59 7.61 -5.63
N MET A 203 3.74 8.27 -6.43
CA MET A 203 3.26 7.73 -7.71
C MET A 203 4.40 7.53 -8.70
N LEU A 204 5.31 8.51 -8.84
CA LEU A 204 6.46 8.42 -9.75
C LEU A 204 7.46 7.36 -9.29
N GLY A 205 7.83 7.36 -8.01
CA GLY A 205 8.73 6.35 -7.43
C GLY A 205 8.17 4.94 -7.57
N GLY A 206 6.86 4.77 -7.31
CA GLY A 206 6.17 3.51 -7.48
C GLY A 206 6.07 3.05 -8.93
N LEU A 207 5.88 3.98 -9.88
CA LEU A 207 5.85 3.66 -11.33
C LEU A 207 7.20 3.15 -11.81
N VAL A 208 8.30 3.81 -11.40
CA VAL A 208 9.67 3.43 -11.79
C VAL A 208 10.06 2.10 -11.14
N ILE A 209 10.06 2.03 -9.81
CA ILE A 209 10.49 0.82 -9.09
C ILE A 209 9.53 -0.35 -9.34
N GLY A 210 8.23 -0.08 -9.39
CA GLY A 210 7.22 -1.08 -9.70
C GLY A 210 7.33 -1.63 -11.11
N GLY A 211 7.60 -0.78 -12.10
CA GLY A 211 7.84 -1.21 -13.48
C GLY A 211 9.09 -2.08 -13.60
N LEU A 212 10.19 -1.68 -12.96
CA LEU A 212 11.43 -2.46 -12.94
C LEU A 212 11.22 -3.82 -12.26
N ALA A 213 10.59 -3.86 -11.09
CA ALA A 213 10.27 -5.12 -10.40
C ALA A 213 9.30 -6.00 -11.21
N ALA A 214 8.29 -5.41 -11.86
CA ALA A 214 7.37 -6.14 -12.74
C ALA A 214 8.08 -6.78 -13.94
N SER A 215 9.15 -6.15 -14.46
CA SER A 215 9.96 -6.73 -15.54
C SER A 215 10.71 -8.00 -15.11
N VAL A 216 11.17 -8.07 -13.85
CA VAL A 216 11.76 -9.28 -13.25
C VAL A 216 10.69 -10.35 -13.10
N GLY A 217 9.50 -9.97 -12.61
CA GLY A 217 8.35 -10.86 -12.51
C GLY A 217 7.92 -11.44 -13.86
N LEU A 218 7.86 -10.61 -14.90
CA LEU A 218 7.55 -11.04 -16.28
C LEU A 218 8.60 -12.03 -16.78
N SER A 219 9.87 -11.75 -16.55
CA SER A 219 10.97 -12.63 -16.94
C SER A 219 10.84 -14.02 -16.29
N TYR A 220 10.51 -14.06 -14.99
CA TYR A 220 10.21 -15.31 -14.30
C TYR A 220 8.92 -15.98 -14.81
N GLY A 221 7.85 -15.21 -15.06
CA GLY A 221 6.59 -15.71 -15.62
C GLY A 221 6.76 -16.41 -16.97
N LEU A 222 7.61 -15.84 -17.83
CA LEU A 222 8.00 -16.45 -19.10
C LEU A 222 8.83 -17.72 -18.90
N LEU A 223 9.74 -17.73 -17.92
CA LEU A 223 10.58 -18.89 -17.62
C LEU A 223 9.77 -20.05 -17.03
N CYS A 224 8.95 -19.79 -16.01
CA CYS A 224 8.16 -20.82 -15.33
C CYS A 224 7.09 -21.42 -16.24
N SER A 225 6.61 -20.66 -17.23
CA SER A 225 5.71 -21.17 -18.27
C SER A 225 6.31 -22.31 -19.12
N ARG A 226 7.64 -22.40 -19.20
CA ARG A 226 8.33 -23.50 -19.90
C ARG A 226 8.39 -24.78 -19.07
N TRP A 227 8.29 -24.65 -17.75
CA TRP A 227 8.46 -25.74 -16.79
C TRP A 227 7.14 -26.31 -16.29
N TRP A 228 6.11 -25.48 -16.19
CA TRP A 228 4.78 -25.86 -15.71
C TRP A 228 3.71 -25.56 -16.77
N PRO A 229 3.35 -26.52 -17.63
CA PRO A 229 2.24 -26.34 -18.54
C PRO A 229 0.93 -26.25 -17.73
N LEU A 230 0.15 -25.22 -18.02
CA LEU A 230 -1.21 -25.06 -17.49
C LEU A 230 -2.18 -25.26 -18.66
N ALA A 231 -3.03 -26.28 -18.58
CA ALA A 231 -4.08 -26.48 -19.56
C ALA A 231 -5.21 -25.48 -19.33
N VAL A 232 -5.79 -24.96 -20.41
CA VAL A 232 -7.04 -24.22 -20.30
C VAL A 232 -8.13 -25.25 -20.06
N GLU A 233 -8.71 -25.25 -18.86
CA GLU A 233 -9.86 -26.11 -18.58
C GLU A 233 -11.00 -25.75 -19.56
N PRO A 234 -11.62 -26.74 -20.25
CA PRO A 234 -12.78 -26.49 -21.08
C PRO A 234 -13.83 -25.79 -20.23
N SER A 235 -14.43 -24.72 -20.76
CA SER A 235 -15.42 -23.92 -20.06
C SER A 235 -16.75 -24.71 -19.93
N SER A 236 -16.74 -25.83 -19.23
CA SER A 236 -17.90 -26.71 -19.00
C SER A 236 -17.62 -27.77 -17.91
N ALA A 237 -17.18 -27.40 -16.71
CA ALA A 237 -17.33 -28.21 -15.49
C ALA A 237 -16.72 -27.52 -14.26
N SER A 238 -17.53 -26.84 -13.44
CA SER A 238 -17.35 -26.79 -11.97
C SER A 238 -18.45 -25.98 -11.28
N HIS A 239 -19.67 -26.54 -11.25
CA HIS A 239 -20.55 -26.42 -10.09
C HIS A 239 -21.21 -27.79 -9.87
N PRO A 240 -20.67 -28.68 -9.03
CA PRO A 240 -21.50 -29.67 -8.37
C PRO A 240 -22.05 -29.00 -7.11
N SER A 241 -23.16 -28.29 -7.25
CA SER A 241 -24.04 -27.98 -6.12
C SER A 241 -25.37 -28.64 -6.44
N SER A 242 -25.55 -29.82 -5.87
CA SER A 242 -26.78 -30.60 -5.89
C SER A 242 -27.91 -29.84 -5.20
N VAL A 243 -28.92 -29.38 -5.93
CA VAL A 243 -30.34 -29.34 -5.50
C VAL A 243 -31.25 -29.33 -6.75
N ASN A 244 -31.96 -30.44 -6.95
CA ASN A 244 -33.28 -30.68 -7.58
C ASN A 244 -33.72 -30.03 -8.92
N ALA A 245 -33.91 -30.95 -9.89
CA ALA A 245 -35.14 -31.30 -10.62
C ALA A 245 -35.85 -30.33 -11.58
N ASP A 246 -36.22 -30.94 -12.73
CA ASP A 246 -37.22 -30.58 -13.76
C ASP A 246 -36.88 -29.51 -14.81
N ALA A 247 -36.46 -29.98 -16.01
CA ALA A 247 -37.26 -29.94 -17.24
C ALA A 247 -36.45 -30.36 -18.48
N THR A 248 -37.17 -30.86 -19.48
CA THR A 248 -36.80 -31.70 -20.64
C THR A 248 -35.92 -31.06 -21.74
N PRO A 249 -35.34 -31.90 -22.64
CA PRO A 249 -34.27 -31.53 -23.55
C PRO A 249 -34.82 -31.05 -24.90
N ASN A 250 -34.27 -29.96 -25.45
CA ASN A 250 -34.23 -29.69 -26.89
C ASN A 250 -33.39 -28.44 -27.15
N THR A 251 -32.23 -28.58 -27.81
CA THR A 251 -32.00 -28.07 -29.17
C THR A 251 -30.55 -28.31 -29.54
N ARG A 252 -30.40 -28.91 -30.72
CA ARG A 252 -29.19 -29.39 -31.37
C ARG A 252 -28.08 -28.35 -31.48
N GLU A 253 -26.87 -28.89 -31.37
CA GLU A 253 -25.59 -28.41 -31.88
C GLU A 253 -25.70 -27.44 -33.06
N ARG A 254 -25.08 -26.27 -32.91
CA ARG A 254 -24.58 -25.50 -34.04
C ARG A 254 -23.10 -25.20 -33.80
N THR A 255 -22.28 -26.07 -34.37
CA THR A 255 -20.87 -25.83 -34.69
C THR A 255 -20.76 -24.54 -35.52
N THR A 256 -20.28 -23.48 -34.88
CA THR A 256 -19.71 -22.32 -35.56
C THR A 256 -18.40 -21.97 -34.88
N ALA A 257 -17.34 -21.92 -35.70
CA ALA A 257 -15.97 -21.62 -35.31
C ALA A 257 -15.88 -20.48 -34.29
N VAL A 258 -15.20 -20.74 -33.17
CA VAL A 258 -14.88 -19.73 -32.17
C VAL A 258 -13.77 -18.85 -32.73
N SER A 259 -14.17 -17.80 -33.46
CA SER A 259 -13.39 -16.57 -33.51
C SER A 259 -13.15 -16.11 -32.07
N ALA A 260 -11.98 -15.48 -31.83
CA ALA A 260 -11.70 -14.76 -30.59
C ALA A 260 -12.94 -13.99 -30.12
N PRO A 261 -13.18 -13.80 -28.81
CA PRO A 261 -14.36 -13.04 -28.37
C PRO A 261 -14.41 -11.74 -29.16
N ASN A 262 -15.37 -11.64 -30.06
CA ASN A 262 -15.67 -10.42 -30.80
C ASN A 262 -16.14 -9.44 -29.73
N VAL A 263 -15.21 -8.64 -29.22
CA VAL A 263 -15.55 -7.33 -28.68
C VAL A 263 -15.91 -6.50 -29.90
N GLU A 264 -17.09 -6.72 -30.48
CA GLU A 264 -17.61 -5.86 -31.53
C GLU A 264 -17.82 -4.46 -30.94
N PRO A 265 -17.27 -3.40 -31.55
CA PRO A 265 -17.22 -2.08 -30.95
C PRO A 265 -18.47 -1.28 -31.32
N GLU A 266 -19.50 -1.26 -30.49
CA GLU A 266 -20.61 -0.36 -30.78
C GLU A 266 -20.29 1.11 -30.46
N HIS A 267 -19.30 1.45 -29.62
CA HIS A 267 -18.67 2.78 -29.55
C HIS A 267 -17.24 2.64 -28.98
N HIS A 268 -16.20 2.66 -29.82
CA HIS A 268 -14.83 2.56 -29.33
C HIS A 268 -14.34 3.92 -28.81
N ILE A 269 -14.17 4.03 -27.49
CA ILE A 269 -13.45 5.15 -26.89
C ILE A 269 -12.07 5.24 -27.57
N PRO A 270 -11.63 6.41 -28.06
CA PRO A 270 -10.29 6.56 -28.60
C PRO A 270 -9.26 6.35 -27.49
N PHE A 271 -8.11 5.75 -27.83
CA PHE A 271 -7.09 5.38 -26.84
C PHE A 271 -6.65 6.55 -25.96
N GLY A 272 -6.50 7.74 -26.55
CA GLY A 272 -6.16 8.96 -25.80
C GLY A 272 -7.16 9.28 -24.70
N LEU A 273 -8.47 9.25 -25.00
CA LEU A 273 -9.52 9.49 -24.01
C LEU A 273 -9.62 8.36 -22.97
N ALA A 274 -9.38 7.11 -23.38
CA ALA A 274 -9.38 5.97 -22.46
C ALA A 274 -8.25 6.06 -21.42
N LEU A 275 -7.11 6.65 -21.78
CA LEU A 275 -5.95 6.79 -20.90
C LEU A 275 -6.07 7.99 -19.93
N LEU A 276 -6.89 9.00 -20.25
CA LEU A 276 -6.99 10.23 -19.46
C LEU A 276 -7.28 9.98 -17.97
N PRO A 277 -8.23 9.13 -17.55
CA PRO A 277 -8.52 8.94 -16.13
C PRO A 277 -7.34 8.34 -15.32
N ILE A 278 -6.38 7.71 -16.00
CA ILE A 278 -5.15 7.19 -15.40
C ILE A 278 -4.04 8.25 -15.48
N ALA A 279 -3.87 8.87 -16.64
CA ALA A 279 -2.79 9.81 -16.91
C ALA A 279 -2.94 11.14 -16.16
N VAL A 280 -4.16 11.68 -16.04
CA VAL A 280 -4.42 12.97 -15.39
C VAL A 280 -3.87 13.03 -13.96
N PRO A 281 -4.20 12.12 -13.03
CA PRO A 281 -3.69 12.19 -11.67
C PRO A 281 -2.16 11.97 -11.63
N ILE A 282 -1.62 11.03 -12.42
CA ILE A 282 -0.18 10.74 -12.46
C ILE A 282 0.60 11.97 -12.96
N CYS A 283 0.18 12.57 -14.07
CA CYS A 283 0.87 13.68 -14.69
C CYS A 283 0.75 14.97 -13.86
N LEU A 284 -0.44 15.30 -13.34
CA LEU A 284 -0.63 16.52 -12.56
C LEU A 284 0.07 16.45 -11.21
N LEU A 285 -0.13 15.36 -10.46
CA LEU A 285 0.55 15.18 -9.17
C LEU A 285 2.05 15.01 -9.36
N GLY A 286 2.47 14.22 -10.35
CA GLY A 286 3.89 14.03 -10.67
C GLY A 286 4.57 15.35 -11.04
N ALA A 287 3.96 16.16 -11.90
CA ALA A 287 4.50 17.47 -12.27
C ALA A 287 4.57 18.43 -11.07
N ALA A 288 3.54 18.46 -10.21
CA ALA A 288 3.54 19.26 -8.99
C ALA A 288 4.65 18.84 -8.02
N ALA A 289 4.94 17.55 -7.97
CA ALA A 289 5.94 17.00 -7.09
C ALA A 289 7.37 17.25 -7.64
N ILE A 290 7.56 17.14 -8.96
CA ILE A 290 8.82 17.49 -9.64
C ILE A 290 9.10 18.99 -9.50
N SER A 291 8.09 19.85 -9.68
CA SER A 291 8.28 21.30 -9.63
C SER A 291 8.78 21.80 -8.27
N LYS A 292 8.46 21.09 -7.18
CA LYS A 292 8.92 21.36 -5.82
C LYS A 292 10.32 20.81 -5.50
N SER A 293 10.81 19.87 -6.30
CA SER A 293 12.12 19.24 -6.12
C SER A 293 13.18 19.80 -7.09
N LEU A 294 12.84 20.83 -7.86
CA LEU A 294 13.78 21.52 -8.75
C LEU A 294 14.80 22.35 -7.95
N PRO A 295 16.09 22.38 -8.37
CA PRO A 295 17.10 23.28 -7.81
C PRO A 295 16.66 24.75 -7.90
N VAL A 296 17.03 25.54 -6.89
CA VAL A 296 16.65 26.96 -6.75
C VAL A 296 17.02 27.78 -8.00
N GLU A 297 18.17 27.50 -8.61
CA GLU A 297 18.65 28.18 -9.82
C GLU A 297 17.71 28.03 -11.04
N ILE A 298 17.02 26.89 -11.15
CA ILE A 298 16.06 26.61 -12.23
C ILE A 298 14.66 27.12 -11.83
N ALA A 299 14.32 27.00 -10.54
CA ALA A 299 13.05 27.45 -9.98
C ALA A 299 12.84 28.97 -10.13
N ASP A 300 13.90 29.76 -10.11
CA ASP A 300 13.82 31.22 -10.19
C ASP A 300 13.57 31.78 -11.61
N THR A 301 13.50 30.94 -12.64
CA THR A 301 13.14 31.42 -13.98
C THR A 301 11.65 31.82 -14.07
N PRO A 302 11.29 32.95 -14.72
CA PRO A 302 9.93 33.49 -14.70
C PRO A 302 8.88 32.54 -15.29
N ALA A 303 9.28 31.72 -16.27
CA ALA A 303 8.43 30.67 -16.85
C ALA A 303 8.13 29.55 -15.84
N VAL A 304 9.13 29.13 -15.05
CA VAL A 304 8.98 28.09 -14.02
C VAL A 304 8.19 28.62 -12.82
N GLN A 305 8.39 29.87 -12.41
CA GLN A 305 7.59 30.49 -11.35
C GLN A 305 6.11 30.62 -11.71
N LEU A 306 5.80 30.98 -12.97
CA LEU A 306 4.41 31.02 -13.44
C LEU A 306 3.80 29.61 -13.44
N ALA A 307 4.53 28.62 -13.96
CA ALA A 307 4.10 27.23 -13.94
C ALA A 307 3.88 26.72 -12.50
N GLN A 308 4.79 27.03 -11.57
CA GLN A 308 4.69 26.67 -10.15
C GLN A 308 3.49 27.33 -9.47
N LYS A 309 3.15 28.60 -9.77
CA LYS A 309 1.95 29.25 -9.21
C LYS A 309 0.65 28.57 -9.67
N TRP A 310 0.57 28.21 -10.95
CA TRP A 310 -0.57 27.45 -11.47
C TRP A 310 -0.66 26.05 -10.87
N LEU A 311 0.46 25.33 -10.79
CA LEU A 311 0.53 23.99 -10.20
C LEU A 311 0.24 24.00 -8.70
N ALA A 312 0.75 24.97 -7.95
CA ALA A 312 0.48 25.13 -6.52
C ALA A 312 -1.01 25.41 -6.24
N SER A 313 -1.72 26.03 -7.18
CA SER A 313 -3.17 26.23 -7.08
C SER A 313 -3.97 24.92 -7.27
N ILE A 314 -3.37 23.87 -7.83
CA ILE A 314 -4.00 22.58 -8.17
C ILE A 314 -3.33 21.40 -7.43
N ASP A 315 -2.37 21.65 -6.55
CA ASP A 315 -1.55 20.62 -5.89
C ASP A 315 -2.32 19.79 -4.83
N ASP A 316 -3.58 20.12 -4.54
CA ASP A 316 -4.41 19.32 -3.64
C ASP A 316 -4.86 18.01 -4.33
N PRO A 317 -4.47 16.83 -3.79
CA PRO A 317 -4.87 15.55 -4.36
C PRO A 317 -6.38 15.36 -4.42
N GLY A 318 -7.13 15.90 -3.46
CA GLY A 318 -8.59 15.83 -3.43
C GLY A 318 -9.20 16.48 -4.66
N LEU A 319 -8.79 17.70 -4.99
CA LEU A 319 -9.24 18.42 -6.17
C LEU A 319 -8.88 17.71 -7.48
N ILE A 320 -7.65 17.20 -7.60
CA ILE A 320 -7.21 16.46 -8.79
C ILE A 320 -8.06 15.20 -9.00
N PHE A 321 -8.29 14.43 -7.94
CA PHE A 321 -9.10 13.22 -8.05
C PHE A 321 -10.58 13.52 -8.28
N ILE A 322 -11.14 14.61 -7.72
CA ILE A 322 -12.51 15.06 -8.05
C ILE A 322 -12.60 15.39 -9.55
N ALA A 323 -11.68 16.18 -10.09
CA ALA A 323 -11.66 16.52 -11.51
C ALA A 323 -11.51 15.27 -12.40
N THR A 324 -10.66 14.33 -11.98
CA THR A 324 -10.46 13.04 -12.67
C THR A 324 -11.73 12.17 -12.62
N ALA A 325 -12.43 12.12 -11.49
CA ALA A 325 -13.68 11.38 -11.36
C ALA A 325 -14.80 12.00 -12.21
N LEU A 326 -14.92 13.34 -12.23
CA LEU A 326 -15.86 14.03 -13.12
C LEU A 326 -15.57 13.72 -14.59
N LEU A 327 -14.29 13.75 -15.00
CA LEU A 327 -13.88 13.36 -16.34
C LEU A 327 -14.28 11.91 -16.64
N ALA A 328 -14.02 10.98 -15.74
CA ALA A 328 -14.39 9.57 -15.90
C ALA A 328 -15.90 9.36 -16.01
N ILE A 329 -16.69 10.10 -15.22
CA ILE A 329 -18.17 10.07 -15.26
C ILE A 329 -18.68 10.65 -16.58
N VAL A 330 -18.13 11.76 -17.07
CA VAL A 330 -18.51 12.37 -18.35
C VAL A 330 -18.19 11.43 -19.50
N LEU A 331 -17.01 10.81 -19.48
CA LEU A 331 -16.63 9.78 -20.46
C LEU A 331 -17.59 8.59 -20.41
N LEU A 332 -17.89 8.06 -19.22
CA LEU A 332 -18.87 6.98 -19.09
C LEU A 332 -20.24 7.41 -19.62
N ARG A 333 -20.70 8.63 -19.34
CA ARG A 333 -22.00 9.14 -19.81
C ARG A 333 -22.06 9.32 -21.33
N ALA A 334 -20.93 9.62 -21.97
CA ALA A 334 -20.84 9.76 -23.43
C ALA A 334 -20.91 8.40 -24.14
N TYR A 335 -20.42 7.33 -23.51
CA TYR A 335 -20.31 5.99 -24.08
C TYR A 335 -21.26 4.96 -23.45
N SER A 336 -22.12 5.39 -22.52
CA SER A 336 -23.09 4.55 -21.82
C SER A 336 -24.32 5.36 -21.41
N ASN A 337 -25.34 4.68 -20.87
CA ASN A 337 -26.57 5.33 -20.43
C ASN A 337 -26.49 5.86 -18.99
N ALA A 338 -27.39 6.79 -18.65
CA ALA A 338 -27.43 7.43 -17.33
C ALA A 338 -27.66 6.43 -16.17
N ARG A 339 -28.37 5.31 -16.40
CA ARG A 339 -28.59 4.28 -15.38
C ARG A 339 -27.30 3.54 -15.03
N ILE A 340 -26.46 3.25 -16.02
CA ILE A 340 -25.13 2.66 -15.80
C ILE A 340 -24.29 3.63 -14.99
N VAL A 341 -24.21 4.91 -15.40
CA VAL A 341 -23.46 5.94 -14.66
C VAL A 341 -23.86 5.99 -13.18
N GLN A 342 -25.17 6.05 -12.89
CA GLN A 342 -25.66 6.10 -11.52
C GLN A 342 -25.23 4.87 -10.70
N ARG A 343 -25.37 3.67 -11.28
CA ARG A 343 -24.94 2.42 -10.62
C ARG A 343 -23.42 2.37 -10.43
N SER A 344 -22.65 2.80 -11.42
CA SER A 344 -21.18 2.82 -11.38
C SER A 344 -20.68 3.75 -10.28
N VAL A 345 -21.26 4.95 -10.15
CA VAL A 345 -20.93 5.88 -9.06
C VAL A 345 -21.32 5.29 -7.71
N ALA A 346 -22.51 4.73 -7.57
CA ALA A 346 -22.95 4.09 -6.32
C ALA A 346 -22.04 2.92 -5.92
N ARG A 347 -21.66 2.07 -6.89
CA ARG A 347 -20.70 0.98 -6.69
C ARG A 347 -19.33 1.50 -6.29
N GLY A 348 -18.81 2.53 -6.99
CA GLY A 348 -17.53 3.15 -6.65
C GLY A 348 -17.48 3.69 -5.22
N ILE A 349 -18.56 4.32 -4.76
CA ILE A 349 -18.69 4.79 -3.36
C ILE A 349 -18.74 3.60 -2.38
N SER A 350 -19.48 2.54 -2.71
CA SER A 350 -19.56 1.32 -1.89
C SER A 350 -18.18 0.67 -1.74
N ASP A 351 -17.46 0.50 -2.85
CA ASP A 351 -16.11 -0.07 -2.85
C ASP A 351 -15.16 0.82 -2.04
N ALA A 352 -15.24 2.14 -2.23
CA ALA A 352 -14.48 3.14 -1.47
C ALA A 352 -14.71 3.07 0.04
N GLY A 353 -15.93 2.79 0.50
CA GLY A 353 -16.27 2.77 1.92
C GLY A 353 -15.34 1.85 2.73
N THR A 354 -15.20 0.60 2.28
CA THR A 354 -14.31 -0.38 2.92
C THR A 354 -12.84 0.07 2.89
N ILE A 355 -12.40 0.64 1.76
CA ILE A 355 -11.03 1.08 1.54
C ILE A 355 -10.67 2.25 2.46
N VAL A 356 -11.54 3.26 2.54
CA VAL A 356 -11.37 4.44 3.38
C VAL A 356 -11.40 4.05 4.85
N LEU A 357 -12.36 3.22 5.28
CA LEU A 357 -12.42 2.76 6.67
C LEU A 357 -11.15 2.00 7.08
N LEU A 358 -10.68 1.07 6.24
CA LEU A 358 -9.43 0.33 6.50
C LEU A 358 -8.22 1.26 6.62
N THR A 359 -8.12 2.24 5.73
CA THR A 359 -7.05 3.23 5.71
C THR A 359 -7.07 4.09 6.97
N CYS A 360 -8.25 4.58 7.37
CA CYS A 360 -8.40 5.41 8.58
C CYS A 360 -8.18 4.61 9.87
N SER A 361 -8.57 3.33 9.93
CA SER A 361 -8.22 2.45 11.04
C SER A 361 -6.71 2.27 11.18
N GLY A 362 -5.98 2.21 10.07
CA GLY A 362 -4.50 2.23 10.06
C GLY A 362 -3.92 3.50 10.67
N GLY A 363 -4.51 4.66 10.36
CA GLY A 363 -4.13 5.93 10.98
C GLY A 363 -4.40 6.00 12.48
N ALA A 364 -5.55 5.49 12.92
CA ALA A 364 -5.87 5.36 14.35
C ALA A 364 -4.87 4.44 15.05
N PHE A 365 -4.53 3.29 14.45
CA PHE A 365 -3.53 2.37 14.97
C PHE A 365 -2.14 3.02 15.09
N GLY A 366 -1.71 3.80 14.09
CA GLY A 366 -0.49 4.60 14.15
C GLY A 366 -0.50 5.62 15.30
N ALA A 367 -1.61 6.33 15.50
CA ALA A 367 -1.76 7.26 16.62
C ALA A 367 -1.71 6.56 17.99
N ALA A 368 -2.20 5.32 18.08
CA ALA A 368 -2.06 4.51 19.29
C ALA A 368 -0.60 4.12 19.56
N LEU A 369 0.14 3.68 18.54
CA LEU A 369 1.55 3.30 18.66
C LEU A 369 2.45 4.47 19.04
N GLN A 370 2.14 5.69 18.57
CA GLN A 370 2.84 6.90 18.99
C GLN A 370 2.74 7.15 20.51
N GLN A 371 1.75 6.58 21.20
CA GLN A 371 1.64 6.67 22.66
C GLN A 371 2.48 5.62 23.41
N LEU A 372 2.97 4.59 22.72
CA LEU A 372 3.71 3.49 23.34
C LEU A 372 5.22 3.78 23.48
N ASP A 373 5.66 4.96 23.05
CA ASP A 373 7.08 5.37 22.99
C ASP A 373 7.98 4.25 22.41
N LEU A 374 7.46 3.60 21.35
CA LEU A 374 8.11 2.43 20.75
C LEU A 374 9.50 2.76 20.21
N ALA A 375 9.72 4.02 19.82
CA ALA A 375 10.99 4.49 19.28
C ALA A 375 12.12 4.41 20.30
N THR A 376 11.90 4.84 21.54
CA THR A 376 12.89 4.75 22.61
C THR A 376 13.14 3.30 23.03
N ALA A 377 12.07 2.49 23.11
CA ALA A 377 12.16 1.08 23.45
C ALA A 377 12.94 0.24 22.42
N ILE A 378 12.75 0.50 21.12
CA ILE A 378 13.45 -0.20 20.03
C ILE A 378 14.89 0.33 19.89
N ALA A 379 15.09 1.66 19.95
CA ALA A 379 16.41 2.26 19.85
C ALA A 379 17.37 1.78 20.96
N GLY A 380 16.85 1.57 22.18
CA GLY A 380 17.65 1.05 23.30
C GLY A 380 18.05 -0.43 23.20
N ARG A 381 17.33 -1.25 22.41
CA ARG A 381 17.58 -2.71 22.30
C ARG A 381 18.17 -3.14 20.97
N PHE A 382 18.07 -2.33 19.92
CA PHE A 382 18.49 -2.70 18.57
C PHE A 382 19.28 -1.58 17.87
N THR A 383 20.38 -1.15 18.48
CA THR A 383 21.25 -0.06 17.98
C THR A 383 21.83 -0.31 16.58
N THR A 384 21.98 -1.56 16.14
CA THR A 384 22.41 -1.91 14.78
C THR A 384 21.29 -1.88 13.74
N LEU A 385 20.04 -2.13 14.14
CA LEU A 385 18.88 -2.09 13.24
C LEU A 385 18.30 -0.68 13.05
N THR A 386 18.69 0.27 13.90
CA THR A 386 18.29 1.68 13.82
C THR A 386 19.28 2.56 13.05
N THR A 387 20.31 1.98 12.41
CA THR A 387 21.08 2.71 11.40
C THR A 387 20.15 3.10 10.23
N PRO A 388 20.34 4.25 9.56
CA PRO A 388 19.41 4.67 8.51
C PRO A 388 19.26 3.63 7.38
N TRP A 389 20.36 2.97 7.00
CA TRP A 389 20.35 1.86 6.04
C TRP A 389 19.73 0.58 6.61
N GLY A 390 19.96 0.30 7.90
CA GLY A 390 19.31 -0.79 8.62
C GLY A 390 17.80 -0.62 8.69
N LEU A 391 17.29 0.61 8.75
CA LEU A 391 15.85 0.89 8.79
C LEU A 391 15.16 0.50 7.48
N LEU A 392 15.79 0.66 6.32
CA LEU A 392 15.25 0.18 5.04
C LEU A 392 15.05 -1.34 5.03
N LEU A 393 16.07 -2.07 5.50
CA LEU A 393 16.01 -3.52 5.59
C LEU A 393 14.96 -3.95 6.63
N THR A 394 14.94 -3.31 7.79
CA THR A 394 13.96 -3.54 8.84
C THR A 394 12.55 -3.32 8.31
N ALA A 395 12.29 -2.23 7.59
CA ALA A 395 10.99 -1.93 7.00
C ALA A 395 10.53 -3.03 6.02
N PHE A 396 11.43 -3.48 5.14
CA PHE A 396 11.14 -4.56 4.18
C PHE A 396 10.85 -5.89 4.89
N VAL A 397 11.74 -6.32 5.80
CA VAL A 397 11.65 -7.61 6.49
C VAL A 397 10.44 -7.63 7.43
N LEU A 398 10.21 -6.57 8.20
CA LEU A 398 9.05 -6.45 9.07
C LEU A 398 7.75 -6.59 8.27
N THR A 399 7.65 -5.88 7.14
CA THR A 399 6.46 -5.97 6.28
C THR A 399 6.27 -7.37 5.71
N ALA A 400 7.36 -8.02 5.28
CA ALA A 400 7.31 -9.39 4.77
C ALA A 400 6.88 -10.40 5.85
N LEU A 401 7.36 -10.26 7.08
CA LEU A 401 6.99 -11.12 8.21
C LEU A 401 5.51 -10.94 8.59
N ILE A 402 5.04 -9.70 8.69
CA ILE A 402 3.63 -9.41 8.99
C ILE A 402 2.74 -9.99 7.89
N ARG A 403 3.10 -9.79 6.61
CA ARG A 403 2.35 -10.39 5.51
C ARG A 403 2.38 -11.91 5.56
N PHE A 404 3.53 -12.52 5.82
CA PHE A 404 3.63 -13.97 5.90
C PHE A 404 2.68 -14.53 6.96
N ALA A 405 2.54 -13.86 8.10
CA ALA A 405 1.61 -14.27 9.16
C ALA A 405 0.14 -14.00 8.81
N GLN A 406 -0.17 -12.81 8.28
CA GLN A 406 -1.55 -12.31 8.17
C GLN A 406 -2.18 -12.49 6.77
N GLY A 407 -1.38 -12.60 5.71
CA GLY A 407 -1.81 -12.89 4.34
C GLY A 407 -2.15 -11.69 3.46
N SER A 408 -2.57 -10.54 3.99
CA SER A 408 -2.94 -9.37 3.19
C SER A 408 -1.76 -8.40 3.00
N ALA A 409 -1.45 -8.08 1.75
CA ALA A 409 -0.43 -7.08 1.43
C ALA A 409 -0.79 -5.68 1.98
N THR A 410 -2.06 -5.27 1.86
CA THR A 410 -2.52 -3.96 2.33
C THR A 410 -2.41 -3.84 3.84
N VAL A 411 -2.92 -4.83 4.59
CA VAL A 411 -2.85 -4.81 6.05
C VAL A 411 -1.39 -4.82 6.52
N ALA A 412 -0.53 -5.63 5.89
CA ALA A 412 0.89 -5.65 6.23
C ALA A 412 1.57 -4.29 6.05
N MET A 413 1.31 -3.57 4.96
CA MET A 413 1.83 -2.22 4.76
C MET A 413 1.32 -1.24 5.83
N ILE A 414 0.03 -1.29 6.14
CA ILE A 414 -0.62 -0.44 7.15
C ILE A 414 0.01 -0.64 8.53
N THR A 415 0.18 -1.89 8.95
CA THR A 415 0.79 -2.22 10.25
C THR A 415 2.27 -1.83 10.29
N SER A 416 3.01 -2.06 9.19
CA SER A 416 4.44 -1.79 9.14
C SER A 416 4.75 -0.31 9.18
N VAL A 417 4.01 0.52 8.43
CA VAL A 417 4.25 1.97 8.45
C VAL A 417 3.88 2.60 9.79
N ALA A 418 2.89 2.05 10.50
CA ALA A 418 2.54 2.52 11.84
C ALA A 418 3.70 2.34 12.86
N ILE A 419 4.58 1.36 12.62
CA ILE A 419 5.78 1.11 13.43
C ILE A 419 7.00 1.89 12.90
N ILE A 420 7.20 1.89 11.57
CA ILE A 420 8.39 2.46 10.93
C ILE A 420 8.34 4.00 10.86
N ALA A 421 7.17 4.60 10.66
CA ALA A 421 7.08 6.05 10.49
C ALA A 421 7.58 6.85 11.72
N PRO A 422 7.19 6.53 12.97
CA PRO A 422 7.73 7.22 14.15
C PRO A 422 9.24 7.03 14.31
N LEU A 423 9.77 5.85 13.95
CA LEU A 423 11.21 5.59 13.97
C LEU A 423 11.96 6.44 12.93
N ALA A 424 11.40 6.57 11.73
CA ALA A 424 11.97 7.36 10.66
C ALA A 424 12.04 8.86 10.99
N GLU A 425 11.04 9.39 11.72
CA GLU A 425 11.04 10.79 12.19
C GLU A 425 12.12 11.06 13.26
N SER A 426 12.49 10.05 14.04
CA SER A 426 13.50 10.19 15.10
C SER A 426 14.96 10.12 14.63
N LEU A 427 15.19 9.76 13.36
CA LEU A 427 16.51 9.51 12.80
C LEU A 427 16.81 10.49 11.65
N PRO A 428 18.03 11.07 11.58
CA PRO A 428 18.46 11.81 10.41
C PRO A 428 18.71 10.83 9.25
N LEU A 429 17.76 10.74 8.31
CA LEU A 429 17.87 9.86 7.15
C LEU A 429 18.77 10.49 6.08
N PRO A 430 19.74 9.74 5.50
CA PRO A 430 20.59 10.20 4.41
C PRO A 430 19.89 10.14 3.04
N PHE A 431 18.63 9.72 3.01
CA PHE A 431 17.82 9.58 1.80
C PHE A 431 16.38 10.02 2.10
N HIS A 432 15.63 10.36 1.06
CA HIS A 432 14.23 10.79 1.17
C HIS A 432 13.34 9.64 1.72
N PRO A 433 12.37 9.92 2.63
CA PRO A 433 11.47 8.89 3.19
C PRO A 433 10.69 8.05 2.18
N LEU A 434 10.62 8.51 0.92
CA LEU A 434 10.09 7.76 -0.23
C LEU A 434 10.70 6.35 -0.32
N TYR A 435 11.99 6.19 -0.08
CA TYR A 435 12.64 4.87 -0.16
C TYR A 435 12.16 3.92 0.94
N LEU A 436 11.84 4.42 2.13
CA LEU A 436 11.20 3.61 3.17
C LEU A 436 9.79 3.18 2.74
N ALA A 437 9.05 4.07 2.08
CA ALA A 437 7.69 3.75 1.61
C ALA A 437 7.73 2.64 0.56
N LEU A 438 8.66 2.75 -0.38
CA LEU A 438 8.86 1.75 -1.43
C LEU A 438 9.39 0.43 -0.85
N ALA A 439 10.25 0.47 0.17
CA ALA A 439 10.71 -0.73 0.88
C ALA A 439 9.55 -1.46 1.58
N ILE A 440 8.65 -0.73 2.24
CA ILE A 440 7.41 -1.30 2.83
C ILE A 440 6.54 -1.91 1.73
N GLY A 441 6.30 -1.18 0.63
CA GLY A 441 5.51 -1.69 -0.49
C GLY A 441 6.10 -2.95 -1.12
N CYS A 442 7.42 -3.01 -1.32
CA CYS A 442 8.13 -4.19 -1.80
C CYS A 442 8.08 -5.33 -0.78
N GLY A 443 8.19 -5.03 0.51
CA GLY A 443 8.07 -5.99 1.61
C GLY A 443 6.69 -6.63 1.72
N SER A 444 5.67 -6.01 1.12
CA SER A 444 4.32 -6.60 1.02
C SER A 444 4.18 -7.66 -0.09
N LYS A 445 5.28 -8.09 -0.74
CA LYS A 445 5.27 -9.04 -1.88
C LYS A 445 5.85 -10.44 -1.63
N PRO A 446 6.85 -10.64 -0.77
CA PRO A 446 7.37 -11.97 -0.49
C PRO A 446 6.34 -12.95 0.06
N LEU A 447 6.54 -14.22 -0.31
CA LEU A 447 5.97 -15.44 0.29
C LEU A 447 4.46 -15.45 0.52
N PRO A 448 3.61 -15.06 -0.46
CA PRO A 448 2.18 -15.30 -0.32
C PRO A 448 1.90 -16.80 -0.36
N TRP A 449 1.09 -17.30 0.56
CA TRP A 449 0.75 -18.71 0.66
C TRP A 449 -0.74 -18.84 0.99
N MET A 450 -1.17 -19.96 1.56
CA MET A 450 -2.59 -20.30 1.71
C MET A 450 -3.40 -19.34 2.61
N ASN A 451 -2.75 -18.44 3.34
CA ASN A 451 -3.43 -17.38 4.10
C ASN A 451 -3.72 -16.10 3.29
N ASP A 452 -3.18 -15.99 2.07
CA ASP A 452 -3.35 -14.83 1.19
C ASP A 452 -4.60 -15.03 0.30
N SER A 453 -5.52 -14.07 0.29
CA SER A 453 -6.74 -14.14 -0.52
C SER A 453 -6.46 -14.08 -2.03
N GLY A 454 -5.42 -13.34 -2.45
CA GLY A 454 -4.97 -13.27 -3.83
C GLY A 454 -4.38 -14.59 -4.31
N PHE A 455 -3.75 -15.37 -3.43
CA PHE A 455 -3.30 -16.73 -3.75
C PHE A 455 -4.48 -17.61 -4.19
N TRP A 456 -5.58 -17.60 -3.43
CA TRP A 456 -6.77 -18.38 -3.75
C TRP A 456 -7.51 -17.85 -4.97
N GLN A 457 -7.62 -16.52 -5.11
CA GLN A 457 -8.22 -15.92 -6.29
C GLN A 457 -7.52 -16.36 -7.57
N VAL A 458 -6.19 -16.32 -7.59
CA VAL A 458 -5.39 -16.78 -8.73
C VAL A 458 -5.56 -18.28 -8.95
N ALA A 459 -5.43 -19.10 -7.90
CA ALA A 459 -5.54 -20.55 -8.01
C ALA A 459 -6.89 -20.97 -8.62
N THR A 460 -7.99 -20.49 -8.03
CA THR A 460 -9.35 -20.86 -8.43
C THR A 460 -9.71 -20.36 -9.82
N MET A 461 -9.42 -19.10 -10.15
CA MET A 461 -9.84 -18.53 -11.44
C MET A 461 -9.05 -19.09 -12.63
N THR A 462 -7.82 -19.57 -12.39
CA THR A 462 -6.92 -20.08 -13.43
C THR A 462 -6.94 -21.59 -13.58
N GLY A 463 -7.45 -22.32 -12.58
CA GLY A 463 -7.41 -23.78 -12.50
C GLY A 463 -6.08 -24.34 -12.00
N MET A 464 -5.23 -23.53 -11.36
CA MET A 464 -3.95 -23.98 -10.81
C MET A 464 -4.15 -24.77 -9.51
N SER A 465 -3.44 -25.89 -9.38
CA SER A 465 -3.30 -26.59 -8.09
C SER A 465 -2.50 -25.75 -7.10
N THR A 466 -2.71 -25.97 -5.81
CA THR A 466 -1.98 -25.29 -4.72
C THR A 466 -0.46 -25.33 -4.93
N THR A 467 0.09 -26.48 -5.31
CA THR A 467 1.52 -26.66 -5.57
C THR A 467 2.00 -25.86 -6.77
N GLN A 468 1.19 -25.78 -7.84
CA GLN A 468 1.52 -24.96 -9.00
C GLN A 468 1.51 -23.48 -8.61
N THR A 469 0.47 -23.00 -7.92
CA THR A 469 0.36 -21.61 -7.48
C THR A 469 1.54 -21.21 -6.58
N LEU A 470 1.96 -22.08 -5.66
CA LEU A 470 3.17 -21.83 -4.85
C LEU A 470 4.43 -21.68 -5.72
N LYS A 471 4.61 -22.54 -6.74
CA LYS A 471 5.80 -22.50 -7.61
C LYS A 471 5.76 -21.36 -8.63
N THR A 472 4.59 -20.86 -9.00
CA THR A 472 4.43 -19.81 -10.02
C THR A 472 4.18 -18.46 -9.37
N PHE A 473 2.98 -18.26 -8.80
CA PHE A 473 2.54 -17.01 -8.18
C PHE A 473 3.43 -16.59 -7.02
N SER A 474 3.65 -17.47 -6.03
CA SER A 474 4.37 -17.09 -4.82
C SER A 474 5.84 -16.80 -5.07
N VAL A 475 6.49 -17.58 -5.94
CA VAL A 475 7.87 -17.31 -6.35
C VAL A 475 7.96 -16.02 -7.15
N ALA A 476 7.06 -15.78 -8.12
CA ALA A 476 7.07 -14.55 -8.90
C ALA A 476 6.97 -13.30 -8.02
N LEU A 477 5.98 -13.27 -7.13
CA LEU A 477 5.78 -12.15 -6.21
C LEU A 477 6.98 -11.97 -5.27
N THR A 478 7.59 -13.07 -4.80
CA THR A 478 8.80 -13.00 -3.98
C THR A 478 9.98 -12.40 -4.72
N LEU A 479 10.23 -12.82 -5.97
CA LEU A 479 11.27 -12.24 -6.81
C LEU A 479 11.02 -10.76 -7.08
N MET A 480 9.77 -10.36 -7.30
CA MET A 480 9.41 -8.95 -7.51
C MET A 480 9.59 -8.12 -6.24
N GLY A 481 9.24 -8.65 -5.06
CA GLY A 481 9.51 -8.01 -3.78
C GLY A 481 10.99 -7.81 -3.52
N LEU A 482 11.79 -8.86 -3.70
CA LEU A 482 13.25 -8.82 -3.49
C LEU A 482 13.94 -7.89 -4.49
N SER A 483 13.62 -8.00 -5.79
CA SER A 483 14.20 -7.13 -6.81
C SER A 483 13.75 -5.68 -6.64
N GLY A 484 12.47 -5.44 -6.33
CA GLY A 484 11.97 -4.10 -6.01
C GLY A 484 12.68 -3.48 -4.81
N PHE A 485 12.99 -4.26 -3.78
CA PHE A 485 13.79 -3.80 -2.64
C PHE A 485 15.23 -3.48 -3.05
N VAL A 486 15.88 -4.30 -3.86
CA VAL A 486 17.22 -4.02 -4.41
C VAL A 486 17.21 -2.73 -5.23
N PHE A 487 16.23 -2.52 -6.11
CA PHE A 487 16.10 -1.28 -6.87
C PHE A 487 15.83 -0.08 -5.97
N THR A 488 15.09 -0.27 -4.87
CA THR A 488 14.86 0.76 -3.85
C THR A 488 16.16 1.15 -3.14
N LEU A 489 16.99 0.17 -2.75
CA LEU A 489 18.31 0.41 -2.16
C LEU A 489 19.24 1.14 -3.13
N LEU A 490 19.29 0.69 -4.38
CA LEU A 490 20.09 1.35 -5.42
C LEU A 490 19.60 2.77 -5.68
N GLY A 491 18.28 2.99 -5.70
CA GLY A 491 17.69 4.32 -5.81
C GLY A 491 18.10 5.22 -4.65
N ALA A 492 18.01 4.74 -3.42
CA ALA A 492 18.40 5.49 -2.22
C ALA A 492 19.90 5.86 -2.22
N TRP A 493 20.75 4.99 -2.81
CA TRP A 493 22.19 5.22 -2.89
C TRP A 493 22.59 6.14 -4.05
N LEU A 494 22.01 5.94 -5.24
CA LEU A 494 22.35 6.71 -6.45
C LEU A 494 21.70 8.10 -6.48
N VAL A 495 20.48 8.20 -5.99
CA VAL A 495 19.66 9.42 -6.05
C VAL A 495 18.98 9.61 -4.70
N PRO A 496 19.69 10.05 -3.64
CA PRO A 496 19.11 10.11 -2.29
C PRO A 496 17.91 11.07 -2.18
N LEU A 497 17.75 12.04 -3.09
CA LEU A 497 16.65 13.02 -3.11
C LEU A 497 16.53 13.85 -1.81
N VAL A 498 17.67 14.16 -1.16
CA VAL A 498 17.78 14.99 0.04
C VAL A 498 18.48 16.30 -0.29
#